data_AF-A0A2H5VY64-F1
#
_entry.id   AF-A0A2H5VY64-F1
#
_cell.length_a   1.000
_cell.length_b   1.000
_cell.length_c   1.000
_cell.angle_alpha   90.00
_cell.angle_beta   90.00
_cell.angle_gamma   90.00
#
_symmetry.space_group_name_H-M   'P 1'
#
loop_
_entity.id
_entity.type
_entity.pdbx_description
1 polymer ?
#
loop_
_entity_poly.entity_id
_entity_poly.type
_entity_poly.pdbx_seq_one_letter_code
_entity_poly.pdbx_strand_id
1 'polypeptide(L)'
;MYVDLAQLEHDELCVEHEYAVGELDLEDAEIVLCAPPRVRFRLQRLGMEIRIEGRIETEIEVRCDRCLSAFRLPVCPDFDVFYAPIEVLKPEEEVELTERDLRFGFYHGERIDIDALVREQIRLALPFRLLCREDCRGLCPHCGADLNQEACRCAPQEWDARWAALWELKRRMEGV
;
A
#
# COMPACT_ATOMS: atom_id res chain seq x y z
N MET A 1 16.71 -9.30 -2.90
CA MET A 1 17.20 -10.55 -2.33
C MET A 1 16.25 -11.70 -2.63
N TYR A 2 16.82 -12.90 -2.73
CA TYR A 2 16.07 -14.14 -2.82
C TYR A 2 16.39 -14.98 -1.59
N VAL A 3 15.40 -15.71 -1.08
CA VAL A 3 15.61 -16.77 -0.09
C VAL A 3 15.51 -18.10 -0.80
N ASP A 4 16.52 -18.94 -0.58
CA ASP A 4 16.55 -20.31 -1.09
C ASP A 4 15.92 -21.26 -0.06
N LEU A 5 14.89 -21.99 -0.48
CA LEU A 5 14.10 -22.86 0.38
C LEU A 5 14.87 -24.10 0.87
N ALA A 6 16.02 -24.41 0.26
CA ALA A 6 16.91 -25.45 0.76
C ALA A 6 17.63 -25.05 2.07
N GLN A 7 17.64 -23.76 2.42
CA GLN A 7 18.31 -23.23 3.61
C GLN A 7 17.44 -23.26 4.88
N LEU A 8 16.19 -23.76 4.81
CA LEU A 8 15.36 -23.92 6.00
C LEU A 8 15.90 -25.07 6.87
N GLU A 9 16.61 -24.72 7.94
CA GLU A 9 17.05 -25.68 8.96
C GLU A 9 15.87 -26.02 9.88
N HIS A 10 15.50 -27.29 10.01
CA HIS A 10 14.35 -27.75 10.81
C HIS A 10 13.01 -27.10 10.44
N ASP A 11 12.78 -26.87 9.13
CA ASP A 11 11.55 -26.29 8.59
C ASP A 11 11.28 -24.83 8.99
N GLU A 12 12.25 -24.13 9.57
CA GLU A 12 12.14 -22.72 9.95
C GLU A 12 13.41 -21.93 9.59
N LEU A 13 13.24 -20.67 9.22
CA LEU A 13 14.35 -19.74 9.04
C LEU A 13 13.93 -18.33 9.48
N CYS A 14 14.66 -17.74 10.42
CA CYS A 14 14.49 -16.33 10.79
C CYS A 14 15.55 -15.49 10.05
N VAL A 15 15.09 -14.45 9.36
CA VAL A 15 15.93 -13.55 8.57
C VAL A 15 15.70 -12.12 9.04
N GLU A 16 16.81 -11.41 9.25
CA GLU A 16 16.84 -9.96 9.43
C GLU A 16 17.70 -9.37 8.31
N HIS A 17 17.14 -8.40 7.60
CA HIS A 17 17.81 -7.75 6.48
C HIS A 17 17.57 -6.24 6.52
N GLU A 18 18.64 -5.49 6.33
CA GLU A 18 18.62 -4.04 6.18
C GLU A 18 19.13 -3.72 4.79
N TYR A 19 18.27 -3.12 3.97
CA TYR A 19 18.59 -2.75 2.61
C TYR A 19 19.62 -1.62 2.58
N ALA A 20 20.46 -1.57 1.54
CA ALA A 20 21.26 -0.40 1.24
C ALA A 20 20.43 0.67 0.52
N VAL A 21 20.91 1.93 0.55
CA VAL A 21 20.28 3.02 -0.19
C VAL A 21 20.26 2.69 -1.68
N GLY A 22 19.06 2.68 -2.28
CA GLY A 22 18.86 2.37 -3.70
C GLY A 22 18.92 0.88 -4.05
N GLU A 23 19.03 -0.02 -3.06
CA GLU A 23 18.96 -1.46 -3.30
C GLU A 23 17.54 -1.91 -3.63
N LEU A 24 16.55 -1.39 -2.90
CA LEU A 24 15.14 -1.59 -3.19
C LEU A 24 14.58 -0.36 -3.90
N ASP A 25 14.06 -0.57 -5.12
CA ASP A 25 13.22 0.41 -5.81
C ASP A 25 11.75 0.02 -5.63
N LEU A 26 10.90 1.01 -5.29
CA LEU A 26 9.47 0.80 -5.19
C LEU A 26 8.78 0.81 -6.56
N GLU A 27 9.47 1.15 -7.66
CA GLU A 27 8.91 1.19 -9.02
C GLU A 27 7.63 2.06 -9.13
N ASP A 28 7.60 3.14 -8.35
CA ASP A 28 6.53 4.13 -8.34
C ASP A 28 7.15 5.53 -8.31
N ALA A 29 6.84 6.34 -9.32
CA ALA A 29 7.43 7.67 -9.45
C ALA A 29 6.91 8.67 -8.41
N GLU A 30 5.79 8.37 -7.74
CA GLU A 30 5.17 9.24 -6.74
C GLU A 30 5.62 8.91 -5.31
N ILE A 31 6.34 7.80 -5.11
CA ILE A 31 6.77 7.31 -3.80
C ILE A 31 8.29 7.15 -3.77
N VAL A 32 8.96 7.85 -2.85
CA VAL A 32 10.41 7.79 -2.71
C VAL A 32 10.78 7.20 -1.34
N LEU A 33 11.63 6.17 -1.32
CA LEU A 33 12.21 5.67 -0.07
C LEU A 33 13.20 6.69 0.51
N CYS A 34 12.83 7.30 1.63
CA CYS A 34 13.69 8.22 2.37
C CYS A 34 14.68 7.49 3.28
N ALA A 35 14.26 6.35 3.82
CA ALA A 35 15.09 5.49 4.64
C ALA A 35 15.13 4.07 4.02
N PRO A 36 16.30 3.42 3.99
CA PRO A 36 16.37 2.02 3.55
C PRO A 36 15.45 1.16 4.42
N PRO A 37 14.64 0.27 3.82
CA PRO A 37 13.80 -0.62 4.58
C PRO A 37 14.61 -1.55 5.48
N ARG A 38 14.07 -1.81 6.67
CA ARG A 38 14.50 -2.88 7.57
C ARG A 38 13.40 -3.92 7.60
N VAL A 39 13.73 -5.17 7.31
CA VAL A 39 12.78 -6.27 7.29
C VAL A 39 13.24 -7.39 8.22
N ARG A 40 12.31 -7.85 9.05
CA ARG A 40 12.50 -9.03 9.91
C ARG A 40 11.36 -9.98 9.67
N PHE A 41 11.69 -11.22 9.34
CA PHE A 41 10.68 -12.21 9.00
C PHE A 41 11.11 -13.63 9.34
N ARG A 42 10.12 -14.49 9.52
CA ARG A 42 10.26 -15.92 9.74
C ARG A 42 9.59 -16.66 8.60
N LEU A 43 10.33 -17.56 7.97
CA LEU A 43 9.78 -18.55 7.05
C LEU A 43 9.54 -19.85 7.80
N GLN A 44 8.39 -20.48 7.57
CA GLN A 44 8.06 -21.80 8.11
C GLN A 44 7.50 -22.68 7.00
N ARG A 45 8.03 -23.92 6.88
CA ARG A 45 7.49 -24.91 5.95
C ARG A 45 6.30 -25.62 6.58
N LEU A 46 5.15 -25.54 5.91
CA LEU A 46 3.89 -26.18 6.28
C LEU A 46 3.50 -27.17 5.18
N GLY A 47 4.14 -28.34 5.18
CA GLY A 47 3.99 -29.32 4.10
C GLY A 47 4.57 -28.79 2.79
N MET A 48 3.71 -28.51 1.81
CA MET A 48 4.11 -27.94 0.51
C MET A 48 4.12 -26.41 0.49
N GLU A 49 3.54 -25.77 1.50
CA GLU A 49 3.43 -24.32 1.58
C GLU A 49 4.54 -23.74 2.45
N ILE A 50 4.89 -22.48 2.20
CA ILE A 50 5.79 -21.69 3.04
C ILE A 50 4.98 -20.55 3.62
N ARG A 51 4.88 -20.46 4.94
CA ARG A 51 4.34 -19.27 5.62
C ARG A 51 5.48 -18.29 5.85
N ILE A 52 5.25 -17.02 5.54
CA ILE A 52 6.20 -15.93 5.79
C ILE A 52 5.50 -14.88 6.66
N GLU A 53 5.96 -14.75 7.88
CA GLU A 53 5.43 -13.80 8.87
C GLU A 53 6.53 -12.81 9.24
N GLY A 54 6.24 -11.52 9.23
CA GLY A 54 7.27 -10.53 9.49
C GLY A 54 6.77 -9.10 9.59
N ARG A 55 7.74 -8.20 9.68
CA ARG A 55 7.53 -6.76 9.82
C ARG A 55 8.53 -6.00 8.97
N ILE A 56 8.06 -4.92 8.37
CA ILE A 56 8.88 -3.95 7.63
C ILE A 56 8.88 -2.65 8.43
N GLU A 57 10.01 -1.95 8.44
CA GLU A 57 10.15 -0.61 9.01
C GLU A 57 10.86 0.29 7.98
N THR A 58 10.19 1.34 7.52
CA THR A 58 10.76 2.32 6.57
C THR A 58 10.05 3.67 6.67
N GLU A 59 10.58 4.67 5.97
CA GLU A 59 9.99 6.00 5.79
C GLU A 59 10.00 6.34 4.30
N ILE A 60 8.85 6.77 3.78
CA ILE A 60 8.70 7.21 2.40
C ILE A 60 8.36 8.70 2.33
N GLU A 61 8.75 9.34 1.24
CA GLU A 61 8.26 10.66 0.83
C GLU A 61 7.18 10.47 -0.25
N VAL A 62 6.05 11.13 -0.02
CA VAL A 62 4.85 11.08 -0.86
C VAL A 62 4.26 12.48 -0.98
N ARG A 63 3.29 12.66 -1.88
CA ARG A 63 2.57 13.93 -2.05
C ARG A 63 1.20 13.87 -1.40
N CYS A 64 0.79 15.00 -0.83
CA CYS A 64 -0.54 15.15 -0.26
C CYS A 64 -1.60 15.27 -1.35
N ASP A 65 -2.64 14.43 -1.31
CA ASP A 65 -3.76 14.42 -2.27
C ASP A 65 -4.55 15.74 -2.30
N ARG A 66 -4.45 16.54 -1.23
CA ARG A 66 -5.19 17.81 -1.10
C ARG A 66 -4.39 19.03 -1.49
N CYS A 67 -3.13 19.15 -1.03
CA CYS A 67 -2.32 20.35 -1.24
C CYS A 67 -1.07 20.11 -2.10
N LEU A 68 -0.82 18.88 -2.54
CA LEU A 68 0.31 18.46 -3.40
C LEU A 68 1.71 18.68 -2.80
N SER A 69 1.81 19.16 -1.57
CA SER A 69 3.08 19.28 -0.84
C SER A 69 3.64 17.90 -0.55
N ALA A 70 4.96 17.74 -0.70
CA ALA A 70 5.67 16.55 -0.25
C ALA A 70 5.63 16.47 1.28
N PHE A 71 5.49 15.26 1.81
CA PHE A 71 5.60 14.97 3.23
C PHE A 71 6.11 13.55 3.44
N ARG A 72 6.65 13.29 4.63
CA ARG A 72 7.18 11.98 4.99
C ARG A 72 6.13 11.17 5.73
N LEU A 73 6.01 9.89 5.36
CA LEU A 73 5.09 8.94 5.95
C LEU A 73 5.90 7.75 6.48
N PRO A 74 5.91 7.49 7.80
CA PRO A 74 6.45 6.25 8.33
C PRO A 74 5.55 5.07 7.90
N VAL A 75 6.17 3.99 7.42
CA VAL A 75 5.47 2.79 6.96
C VAL A 75 6.04 1.59 7.70
N CYS A 76 5.19 0.96 8.52
CA CYS A 76 5.60 -0.16 9.37
C CYS A 76 4.60 -1.35 9.37
N PRO A 77 4.30 -1.94 8.20
CA PRO A 77 3.35 -3.04 8.12
C PRO A 77 3.90 -4.33 8.75
N ASP A 78 3.02 -5.01 9.46
CA ASP A 78 3.15 -6.44 9.75
C ASP A 78 2.51 -7.23 8.60
N PHE A 79 3.08 -8.36 8.23
CA PHE A 79 2.58 -9.20 7.14
C PHE A 79 2.60 -10.69 7.53
N ASP A 80 1.64 -11.43 7.00
CA ASP A 80 1.48 -12.88 7.16
C ASP A 80 0.91 -13.45 5.86
N VAL A 81 1.80 -14.02 5.05
CA VAL A 81 1.53 -14.49 3.69
C VAL A 81 1.92 -15.94 3.52
N PHE A 82 1.28 -16.62 2.57
CA PHE A 82 1.56 -18.00 2.24
C PHE A 82 2.08 -18.09 0.82
N TYR A 83 3.04 -18.98 0.59
CA TYR A 83 3.65 -19.22 -0.71
C TYR A 83 3.53 -20.70 -1.06
N ALA A 84 3.08 -21.00 -2.28
CA ALA A 84 3.02 -22.38 -2.80
C ALA A 84 3.82 -22.52 -4.11
N PRO A 85 4.29 -23.73 -4.46
CA PRO A 85 4.87 -23.99 -5.76
C PRO A 85 3.84 -23.67 -6.85
N ILE A 86 4.23 -22.97 -7.92
CA ILE A 86 3.29 -22.64 -9.00
C ILE A 86 2.64 -23.88 -9.63
N GLU A 87 3.31 -25.04 -9.55
CA GLU A 87 2.87 -26.31 -10.14
C GLU A 87 1.59 -26.85 -9.50
N VAL A 88 1.18 -26.33 -8.34
CA VAL A 88 -0.09 -26.70 -7.71
C VAL A 88 -1.29 -26.00 -8.36
N LEU A 89 -1.08 -24.95 -9.15
CA LEU A 89 -2.15 -24.27 -9.87
C LEU A 89 -2.71 -25.20 -10.96
N LYS A 90 -3.99 -25.55 -10.81
CA LYS A 90 -4.77 -26.24 -11.84
C LYS A 90 -5.66 -25.23 -12.54
N PRO A 91 -5.30 -24.75 -13.74
CA PRO A 91 -6.03 -23.67 -14.42
C PRO A 91 -7.43 -24.07 -14.92
N GLU A 92 -7.81 -25.35 -14.84
CA GLU A 92 -9.03 -25.90 -15.45
C GLU A 92 -10.19 -26.12 -14.45
N GLU A 93 -9.98 -25.88 -13.16
CA GLU A 93 -11.01 -26.01 -12.13
C GLU A 93 -11.52 -24.62 -11.71
N GLU A 94 -12.79 -24.32 -11.96
CA GLU A 94 -13.46 -23.18 -11.34
C GLU A 94 -13.68 -23.50 -9.85
N VAL A 95 -12.83 -22.91 -8.99
CA VAL A 95 -12.91 -23.04 -7.53
C VAL A 95 -13.30 -21.71 -6.89
N GLU A 96 -14.14 -21.78 -5.86
CA GLU A 96 -14.49 -20.62 -5.03
C GLU A 96 -13.25 -20.20 -4.22
N LEU A 97 -12.86 -18.93 -4.34
CA LEU A 97 -11.74 -18.37 -3.61
C LEU A 97 -12.11 -18.12 -2.15
N THR A 98 -11.24 -18.53 -1.24
CA THR A 98 -11.30 -18.24 0.20
C THR A 98 -10.45 -17.02 0.54
N GLU A 99 -10.61 -16.45 1.75
CA GLU A 99 -9.72 -15.37 2.23
C GLU A 99 -8.24 -15.79 2.26
N ARG A 100 -7.99 -17.09 2.43
CA ARG A 100 -6.63 -17.64 2.42
C ARG A 100 -6.00 -17.48 1.05
N ASP A 101 -6.77 -17.75 -0.01
CA ASP A 101 -6.32 -17.65 -1.41
C ASP A 101 -5.96 -16.21 -1.81
N LEU A 102 -6.50 -15.20 -1.10
CA LEU A 102 -6.13 -13.79 -1.28
C LEU A 102 -4.78 -13.42 -0.65
N ARG A 103 -4.21 -14.30 0.20
CA ARG A 103 -2.90 -14.12 0.86
C ARG A 103 -1.84 -15.07 0.30
N PHE A 104 -2.11 -15.64 -0.88
CA PHE A 104 -1.24 -16.62 -1.52
C PHE A 104 -0.37 -15.98 -2.62
N GLY A 105 0.94 -16.09 -2.44
CA GLY A 105 1.93 -15.94 -3.50
C GLY A 105 2.31 -17.29 -4.09
N PHE A 106 2.94 -17.26 -5.27
CA PHE A 106 3.53 -18.45 -5.88
C PHE A 106 5.03 -18.27 -6.02
N TYR A 107 5.76 -19.37 -5.91
CA TYR A 107 7.19 -19.41 -6.20
C TYR A 107 7.50 -20.46 -7.27
N HIS A 108 8.63 -20.24 -7.94
CA HIS A 108 9.16 -21.16 -8.95
C HIS A 108 10.41 -21.86 -8.42
N GLY A 109 10.47 -23.18 -8.57
CA GLY A 109 11.60 -23.98 -8.09
C GLY A 109 11.74 -23.92 -6.57
N GLU A 110 12.88 -23.45 -6.07
CA GLU A 110 13.19 -23.39 -4.63
C GLU A 110 13.53 -21.96 -4.16
N ARG A 111 13.05 -20.92 -4.85
CA ARG A 111 13.40 -19.53 -4.49
C ARG A 111 12.18 -18.64 -4.34
N ILE A 112 12.16 -17.85 -3.28
CA ILE A 112 11.16 -16.81 -3.06
C ILE A 112 11.82 -15.44 -3.22
N ASP A 113 11.19 -14.57 -4.01
CA ASP A 113 11.60 -13.18 -4.19
C ASP A 113 11.08 -12.34 -3.02
N ILE A 114 11.98 -12.01 -2.09
CA ILE A 114 11.62 -11.23 -0.91
C ILE A 114 11.54 -9.73 -1.24
N ASP A 115 12.25 -9.25 -2.26
CA ASP A 115 12.15 -7.84 -2.65
C ASP A 115 10.77 -7.53 -3.21
N ALA A 116 10.26 -8.42 -4.06
CA ALA A 116 8.90 -8.33 -4.56
C ALA A 116 7.89 -8.31 -3.41
N LEU A 117 8.04 -9.21 -2.43
CA LEU A 117 7.19 -9.26 -1.24
C LEU A 117 7.28 -7.95 -0.45
N VAL A 118 8.48 -7.47 -0.11
CA VAL A 118 8.68 -6.25 0.68
C VAL A 118 8.06 -5.05 -0.03
N ARG A 119 8.28 -4.91 -1.35
CA ARG A 119 7.68 -3.84 -2.15
C ARG A 119 6.16 -3.89 -2.13
N GLU A 120 5.59 -5.07 -2.32
CA GLU A 120 4.14 -5.27 -2.28
C GLU A 120 3.57 -4.88 -0.92
N GLN A 121 4.16 -5.37 0.17
CA GLN A 121 3.68 -5.08 1.52
C GLN A 121 3.78 -3.59 1.87
N ILE A 122 4.82 -2.89 1.42
CA ILE A 122 4.91 -1.42 1.57
C ILE A 122 3.75 -0.73 0.84
N ARG A 123 3.42 -1.14 -0.39
CA ARG A 123 2.33 -0.54 -1.18
C ARG A 123 0.96 -0.81 -0.56
N LEU A 124 0.71 -2.05 -0.12
CA LEU A 124 -0.54 -2.44 0.51
C LEU A 124 -0.78 -1.73 1.85
N ALA A 125 0.29 -1.30 2.53
CA ALA A 125 0.21 -0.56 3.78
C ALA A 125 -0.20 0.92 3.61
N LEU A 126 -0.20 1.44 2.38
CA LEU A 126 -0.50 2.84 2.15
C LEU A 126 -1.98 3.15 2.38
N PRO A 127 -2.30 4.28 3.02
CA PRO A 127 -3.67 4.70 3.19
C PRO A 127 -4.28 5.04 1.83
N PHE A 128 -5.58 4.81 1.69
CA PHE A 128 -6.33 5.21 0.48
C PHE A 128 -6.29 6.72 0.19
N ARG A 129 -5.99 7.55 1.21
CA ARG A 129 -5.78 8.99 1.06
C ARG A 129 -4.50 9.41 1.77
N LEU A 130 -3.59 10.00 1.03
CA LEU A 130 -2.32 10.53 1.50
C LEU A 130 -2.51 12.00 1.89
N LEU A 131 -2.56 12.28 3.18
CA LEU A 131 -2.69 13.64 3.70
C LEU A 131 -1.46 14.02 4.51
N CYS A 132 -0.88 15.19 4.23
CA CYS A 132 0.25 15.70 5.02
C CYS A 132 -0.11 15.99 6.49
N ARG A 133 -1.41 16.07 6.79
CA ARG A 133 -2.02 16.13 8.13
C ARG A 133 -3.53 15.95 8.00
N GLU A 134 -4.18 15.52 9.08
CA GLU A 134 -5.61 15.20 9.10
C GLU A 134 -6.52 16.38 8.69
N ASP A 135 -6.15 17.60 9.07
CA ASP A 135 -6.93 18.83 8.84
C ASP A 135 -6.47 19.63 7.60
N CYS A 136 -5.66 19.03 6.72
CA CYS A 136 -5.14 19.70 5.52
C CYS A 136 -6.28 20.33 4.72
N ARG A 137 -6.25 21.65 4.50
CA ARG A 137 -7.33 22.39 3.81
C ARG A 137 -7.31 22.19 2.29
N GLY A 138 -6.14 21.84 1.74
CA GLY A 138 -5.94 21.56 0.32
C GLY A 138 -5.81 22.82 -0.54
N LEU A 139 -5.82 22.64 -1.85
CA LEU A 139 -5.82 23.75 -2.80
C LEU A 139 -7.23 24.30 -3.01
N CYS A 140 -7.33 25.61 -3.28
CA CYS A 140 -8.54 26.20 -3.79
C CYS A 140 -8.87 25.58 -5.16
N PRO A 141 -10.08 25.01 -5.37
CA PRO A 141 -10.44 24.38 -6.64
C PRO A 141 -10.57 25.37 -7.80
N HIS A 142 -10.60 26.68 -7.52
CA HIS A 142 -10.73 27.72 -8.54
C HIS A 142 -9.39 28.34 -8.95
N CYS A 143 -8.52 28.67 -7.98
CA CYS A 143 -7.27 29.39 -8.26
C CYS A 143 -6.00 28.63 -7.88
N GLY A 144 -6.11 27.45 -7.28
CA GLY A 144 -4.95 26.64 -6.88
C GLY A 144 -4.17 27.18 -5.66
N ALA A 145 -4.65 28.22 -4.98
CA ALA A 145 -4.00 28.72 -3.77
C ALA A 145 -4.00 27.65 -2.66
N ASP A 146 -2.86 27.44 -2.00
CA ASP A 146 -2.78 26.51 -0.87
C ASP A 146 -3.51 27.10 0.33
N LEU A 147 -4.71 26.59 0.59
CA LEU A 147 -5.58 27.07 1.66
C LEU A 147 -4.95 26.87 3.03
N ASN A 148 -3.90 26.06 3.14
CA ASN A 148 -3.15 25.90 4.36
C ASN A 148 -2.27 27.10 4.71
N GLN A 149 -1.80 27.84 3.72
CA GLN A 149 -0.86 28.95 3.87
C GLN A 149 -1.58 30.30 3.80
N GLU A 150 -2.60 30.42 2.93
CA GLU A 150 -3.33 31.65 2.72
C GLU A 150 -4.82 31.43 2.45
N ALA A 151 -5.62 32.47 2.62
CA ALA A 151 -7.00 32.47 2.15
C ALA A 151 -7.04 32.88 0.67
N CYS A 152 -7.77 32.12 -0.15
CA CYS A 152 -7.99 32.51 -1.54
C CYS A 152 -8.92 33.73 -1.65
N ARG A 153 -8.82 34.46 -2.77
CA ARG A 153 -9.69 35.61 -3.07
C ARG A 153 -10.83 35.28 -4.04
N CYS A 154 -11.08 34.00 -4.28
CA CYS A 154 -12.17 33.57 -5.14
C CYS A 154 -13.50 33.99 -4.52
N ALA A 155 -14.43 34.43 -5.36
CA ALA A 155 -15.79 34.64 -4.90
C ALA A 155 -16.33 33.32 -4.31
N PRO A 156 -17.15 33.37 -3.24
CA PRO A 156 -17.88 32.20 -2.77
C PRO A 156 -18.61 31.58 -3.95
N GLN A 157 -18.56 30.25 -4.07
CA GLN A 157 -19.29 29.56 -5.13
C GLN A 157 -20.79 29.80 -4.91
N GLU A 158 -21.36 30.73 -5.67
CA GLU A 158 -22.79 30.83 -5.80
C GLU A 158 -23.26 29.64 -6.62
N TRP A 159 -24.27 28.93 -6.08
CA TRP A 159 -25.17 28.01 -6.76
C TRP A 159 -24.59 27.32 -8.02
N ASP A 160 -24.16 26.08 -7.88
CA ASP A 160 -23.82 25.28 -9.05
C ASP A 160 -25.09 24.73 -9.71
N ALA A 161 -25.44 25.28 -10.87
CA ALA A 161 -26.63 24.92 -11.63
C ALA A 161 -26.73 23.42 -11.94
N ARG A 162 -25.61 22.68 -11.97
CA ARG A 162 -25.60 21.22 -12.20
C ARG A 162 -26.28 20.45 -11.07
N TRP A 163 -26.35 21.04 -9.86
CA TRP A 163 -26.98 20.43 -8.69
C TRP A 163 -28.44 20.85 -8.49
N ALA A 164 -29.03 21.61 -9.43
CA ALA A 164 -30.40 22.11 -9.31
C ALA A 164 -31.43 20.99 -9.06
N ALA A 165 -31.32 19.87 -9.78
CA ALA A 165 -32.22 18.72 -9.63
C ALA A 165 -32.11 18.04 -8.25
N LEU A 166 -30.90 17.97 -7.69
CA LEU A 166 -30.67 17.40 -6.36
C LEU A 166 -31.19 18.31 -5.25
N TRP A 167 -31.13 19.62 -5.45
CA TRP A 167 -31.78 20.58 -4.55
C TRP A 167 -33.30 20.49 -4.59
N GLU A 168 -33.88 20.35 -5.78
CA GLU A 168 -35.33 20.16 -5.94
C GLU A 168 -35.78 18.86 -5.26
N LEU A 169 -34.97 17.79 -5.35
CA LEU A 169 -35.20 16.56 -4.62
C LEU A 169 -35.12 16.76 -3.09
N LYS A 170 -34.08 17.46 -2.60
CA LYS A 170 -33.91 17.76 -1.18
C LYS A 170 -35.10 18.53 -0.61
N ARG A 171 -35.57 19.56 -1.32
CA ARG A 171 -36.75 20.36 -0.96
C ARG A 171 -38.01 19.51 -0.83
N ARG A 172 -38.24 18.61 -1.81
CA ARG A 172 -39.35 17.65 -1.77
C ARG A 172 -39.28 16.68 -0.58
N MET A 173 -38.08 16.29 -0.16
CA MET A 173 -37.86 15.39 0.99
C MET A 173 -38.02 16.09 2.34
N GLU A 174 -37.62 17.36 2.44
CA GLU A 174 -37.71 18.17 3.66
C GLU A 174 -39.08 18.84 3.86
N GLY A 175 -40.01 18.66 2.91
CA GLY A 175 -41.38 19.17 3.01
C GLY A 175 -41.50 20.69 2.84
N VAL A 176 -40.60 21.31 2.06
CA VAL A 176 -40.61 22.75 1.70
C VAL A 176 -40.70 22.98 0.20
#